data_AF-A0AB74UG72-F1
#
_entry.id   AF-A0AB74UG72-F1
#
_cell.length_a   1.000
_cell.length_b   1.000
_cell.length_c   1.000
_cell.angle_alpha   90.00
_cell.angle_beta   90.00
_cell.angle_gamma   90.00
#
_symmetry.space_group_name_H-M   'P 1'
#
loop_
_entity.id
_entity.type
_entity.pdbx_description
1 polymer ?
#
loop_
_entity_poly.entity_id
_entity_poly.type
_entity_poly.pdbx_seq_one_letter_code
_entity_poly.pdbx_strand_id
1 'polypeptide(L)' 'MYPIHRGNKSKRVQVNLSEAEFALLEALANLNGLQLATQLRYLVMNEALECLGVRDIHEFDAISVGDFGVAANLH' A
#
# COMPACT_ATOMS: atom_id res chain seq x y z
N MET A 1 -4.32 -24.21 -4.62
CA MET A 1 -5.68 -23.66 -4.57
C MET A 1 -5.58 -22.28 -3.96
N TYR A 2 -5.67 -21.23 -4.77
CA TYR A 2 -5.52 -19.84 -4.31
C TYR A 2 -6.66 -19.48 -3.35
N PRO A 3 -6.42 -18.74 -2.26
CA PRO A 3 -7.50 -18.28 -1.41
C PRO A 3 -8.40 -17.33 -2.21
N ILE A 4 -9.66 -17.74 -2.31
CA ILE A 4 -10.75 -17.03 -2.95
C ILE A 4 -10.90 -15.70 -2.20
N HIS A 5 -10.68 -14.57 -2.88
CA HIS A 5 -10.77 -13.22 -2.31
C HIS A 5 -12.14 -13.01 -1.63
N ARG A 6 -12.21 -13.27 -0.33
CA ARG A 6 -13.36 -12.95 0.51
C ARG A 6 -13.54 -11.44 0.49
N GLY A 7 -14.58 -11.00 -0.22
CA GLY A 7 -15.19 -9.67 -0.21
C GLY A 7 -14.27 -8.56 0.30
N ASN A 8 -13.53 -7.93 -0.62
CA ASN A 8 -12.71 -6.77 -0.35
C ASN A 8 -13.64 -5.62 0.09
N LYS A 9 -14.04 -5.59 1.36
CA LYS A 9 -14.61 -4.41 1.99
C LYS A 9 -13.51 -3.37 1.94
N SER A 10 -13.47 -2.58 0.87
CA SER A 10 -12.57 -1.45 0.73
C SER A 10 -12.74 -0.61 1.99
N LYS A 11 -11.80 -0.72 2.93
CA LYS A 11 -11.68 0.21 4.04
C LYS A 11 -11.37 1.54 3.37
N ARG A 12 -12.39 2.37 3.21
CA ARG A 12 -12.23 3.71 2.68
C ARG A 12 -11.44 4.50 3.71
N VAL A 13 -10.23 4.89 3.34
CA VAL A 13 -9.41 5.80 4.13
C VAL A 13 -9.68 7.20 3.60
N GLN A 14 -10.10 8.10 4.48
CA GLN A 14 -10.23 9.52 4.19
C GLN A 14 -9.00 10.22 4.71
N VAL A 15 -8.41 11.09 3.89
CA VAL A 15 -7.26 11.92 4.25
C VAL A 15 -7.71 13.37 4.08
N ASN A 16 -7.52 14.16 5.12
CA ASN A 16 -7.77 15.59 5.05
C ASN A 16 -6.50 16.25 4.48
N LEU A 17 -6.66 16.91 3.33
CA LEU A 17 -5.59 17.64 2.67
C LEU A 17 -5.95 19.12 2.65
N SER A 18 -4.96 19.97 2.83
CA SER A 18 -5.09 21.38 2.50
C SER A 18 -5.26 21.57 0.99
N GLU A 19 -5.74 22.74 0.58
CA GLU A 19 -5.95 23.08 -0.83
C GLU A 19 -4.64 23.00 -1.64
N ALA A 20 -3.53 23.43 -1.05
CA ALA A 20 -2.21 23.37 -1.69
C ALA A 20 -1.71 21.93 -1.88
N GLU A 21 -1.88 21.07 -0.87
CA GLU A 21 -1.50 19.65 -0.96
C GLU A 21 -2.33 18.90 -2.00
N PHE A 22 -3.63 19.20 -2.05
CA PHE A 22 -4.53 18.63 -3.04
C PHE A 22 -4.14 19.04 -4.47
N ALA A 23 -3.89 20.33 -4.70
CA ALA A 23 -3.47 20.84 -6.01
C ALA A 23 -2.14 20.21 -6.47
N LEU A 24 -1.20 20.01 -5.55
CA LEU A 24 0.07 19.35 -5.85
C LEU A 24 -0.13 17.88 -6.25
N LEU A 25 -1.01 17.16 -5.55
CA LEU A 25 -1.34 15.78 -5.88
C LEU A 25 -2.05 15.66 -7.24
N GLU A 26 -2.95 16.60 -7.58
CA GLU A 26 -3.58 16.64 -8.89
C GLU A 26 -2.57 16.92 -10.01
N ALA A 27 -1.66 17.88 -9.81
CA ALA A 27 -0.61 18.16 -10.78
C ALA A 27 0.29 16.95 -11.02
N LEU A 28 0.66 16.23 -9.96
CA LEU A 28 1.47 15.02 -10.04
C LEU A 28 0.73 13.88 -10.75
N ALA A 29 -0.55 13.68 -10.43
CA ALA A 29 -1.38 12.68 -11.09
C ALA A 29 -1.51 12.97 -12.60
N ASN A 30 -1.74 14.23 -12.96
CA ASN A 30 -1.82 14.67 -14.36
C ASN A 30 -0.50 14.46 -15.11
N LEU A 31 0.63 14.80 -14.49
CA LEU A 31 1.96 14.61 -15.09
C LEU A 31 2.25 13.14 -15.38
N ASN A 32 1.81 12.23 -14.50
CA ASN A 32 1.98 10.79 -14.66
C ASN A 32 0.88 10.13 -15.51
N GLY A 33 -0.14 10.89 -15.94
CA GLY A 33 -1.30 10.34 -16.68
C GLY A 33 -2.14 9.38 -15.84
N LEU A 34 -2.15 9.54 -14.51
CA LEU A 34 -2.85 8.67 -13.56
C LEU A 34 -4.08 9.36 -12.97
N GLN A 35 -5.05 8.56 -12.55
CA GLN A 35 -6.13 9.06 -11.69
C GLN A 35 -5.58 9.44 -10.32
N LEU A 36 -6.08 10.54 -9.74
CA LEU A 36 -5.66 11.03 -8.42
C LEU A 36 -5.66 9.95 -7.33
N ALA A 37 -6.75 9.18 -7.24
CA ALA A 37 -6.86 8.09 -6.26
C ALA A 37 -5.81 6.98 -6.48
N THR A 38 -5.38 6.78 -7.72
CA THR A 38 -4.32 5.82 -8.06
C THR A 38 -2.94 6.39 -7.70
N GLN A 39 -2.68 7.65 -8.02
CA GLN A 39 -1.46 8.36 -7.60
C GLN A 39 -1.29 8.33 -6.07
N LEU A 40 -2.36 8.64 -5.32
CA LEU A 40 -2.34 8.61 -3.86
C LEU A 40 -2.02 7.22 -3.31
N ARG A 41 -2.61 6.17 -3.91
CA ARG A 41 -2.31 4.78 -3.53
C ARG A 41 -0.87 4.40 -3.78
N TYR A 42 -0.28 4.83 -4.90
CA TYR A 42 1.14 4.60 -5.18
C TYR A 42 2.05 5.27 -4.17
N LEU A 43 1.80 6.54 -3.84
CA LEU A 43 2.60 7.26 -2.86
C LEU A 43 2.55 6.60 -1.47
N VAL A 44 1.35 6.26 -1.00
CA VAL A 44 1.17 5.60 0.30
C VAL A 44 1.85 4.23 0.32
N MET A 45 1.71 3.45 -0.76
CA MET A 45 2.33 2.13 -0.81
C MET A 45 3.86 2.21 -0.86
N ASN A 46 4.41 3.14 -1.65
CA ASN A 46 5.85 3.31 -1.74
C ASN A 46 6.45 3.71 -0.39
N GLU A 47 5.85 4.69 0.29
CA GLU A 47 6.27 5.10 1.63
C GLU A 47 6.16 3.96 2.65
N ALA A 48 5.08 3.17 2.58
CA ALA A 48 4.91 2.02 3.47
C ALA A 48 6.01 0.96 3.23
N LEU A 49 6.35 0.67 1.98
CA LEU A 49 7.41 -0.27 1.63
C LEU A 49 8.78 0.24 2.11
N GLU A 50 9.08 1.52 1.88
CA GLU A 50 10.30 2.17 2.38
C GLU A 50 10.40 2.14 3.90
N CYS A 51 9.32 2.47 4.62
CA CYS A 51 9.23 2.36 6.07
C CYS A 51 9.51 0.94 6.59
N LEU A 52 9.13 -0.08 5.81
CA LEU A 52 9.35 -1.48 6.14
C LEU A 52 10.73 -1.99 5.70
N GLY A 53 11.51 -1.18 4.97
CA GLY A 53 12.82 -1.56 4.43
C GLY A 53 12.73 -2.56 3.26
N VAL A 54 11.58 -2.59 2.58
CA VAL A 54 11.23 -3.58 1.57
C VAL A 54 11.20 -2.92 0.19
N ARG A 55 11.77 -3.58 -0.84
CA ARG A 55 11.90 -3.01 -2.18
C ARG A 55 10.64 -3.09 -3.02
N ASP A 56 9.79 -4.08 -2.76
CA ASP A 56 8.54 -4.29 -3.51
C ASP A 56 7.49 -5.06 -2.68
N ILE A 57 6.23 -4.96 -3.07
CA ILE A 57 5.10 -5.65 -2.42
C ILE A 57 5.28 -7.18 -2.38
N HIS A 58 5.99 -7.75 -3.35
CA HIS A 58 6.32 -9.18 -3.34
C HIS A 58 7.28 -9.58 -2.22
N GLU A 59 8.24 -8.71 -1.89
CA GLU A 59 9.14 -8.92 -0.75
C GLU A 59 8.38 -8.69 0.57
N PHE A 60 7.42 -7.75 0.60
CA PHE A 60 6.55 -7.55 1.75
C PHE A 60 5.68 -8.78 2.01
N ASP A 61 5.04 -9.36 0.98
CA ASP A 61 4.24 -10.57 1.12
C ASP A 61 5.10 -11.76 1.57
N ALA A 62 6.32 -11.91 1.05
CA ALA A 62 7.23 -12.98 1.46
C ALA A 62 7.63 -12.88 2.94
N ILE A 63 7.93 -11.67 3.43
CA ILE A 63 8.28 -11.42 4.85
C ILE A 63 7.05 -11.54 5.75
N SER A 64 5.91 -10.96 5.33
CA SER A 64 4.65 -10.98 6.09
C SER A 64 4.07 -12.38 6.25
N VAL A 65 4.34 -13.29 5.31
CA VAL A 65 4.00 -14.72 5.44
C VAL A 65 5.04 -15.47 6.29
N GLY A 66 6.31 -15.04 6.29
CA GLY A 66 7.38 -15.63 7.08
C GLY A 66 7.20 -15.48 8.59
N ASP A 67 6.70 -14.33 9.06
CA ASP A 67 6.62 -14.02 10.50
C ASP A 67 5.42 -14.64 11.24
N PHE A 68 4.46 -15.23 10.51
CA PHE A 68 3.37 -16.03 11.12
C PHE A 68 3.68 -17.53 11.22
N GLY A 69 4.87 -17.96 10.76
CA GLY A 69 5.26 -19.38 10.73
C GLY A 69 6.35 -19.82 11.71
N VAL A 70 7.10 -18.90 12.33
CA VAL A 70 8.31 -19.24 13.14
C VAL A 70 8.09 -19.09 14.64
N ALA A 71 6.86 -19.34 15.11
CA ALA A 71 6.56 -19.52 16.53
C ALA A 71 5.86 -20.87 16.80
N ALA A 72 6.16 -21.91 16.02
CA ALA A 72 5.71 -23.27 16.29
C ALA A 72 6.92 -24.20 16.43
N ASN A 73 7.18 -24.62 17.67
CA ASN A 73 8.09 -25.68 18.12
C ASN A 73 9.56 -25.29 18.37
N LEU A 74 9.77 -24.44 19.38
CA LEU A 74 10.78 -24.75 20.39
C LEU A 74 10.04 -25.31 21.60
N HIS A 75 9.89 -26.63 21.64
CA HIS A 75 9.42 -27.35 22.81
C HIS A 75 10.12 -28.70 22.94
#